data_AF-A0A453BXU3-F1
#
_entry.id   AF-A0A453BXU3-F1
#
_cell.length_a   1.000
_cell.length_b   1.000
_cell.length_c   1.000
_cell.angle_alpha   90.00
_cell.angle_beta   90.00
_cell.angle_gamma   90.00
#
_symmetry.space_group_name_H-M   'P 1'
#
loop_
_entity.id
_entity.type
_entity.pdbx_description
1 polymer ?
#
loop_
_entity_poly.entity_id
_entity_poly.type
_entity_poly.pdbx_seq_one_letter_code
_entity_poly.pdbx_strand_id
1 'polypeptide(L)'
;LRRAHPLQEEMGSTRGGDASAIALLLLCACFLTSLACDGNGAKFGYTGPLGPDHWGGLDPNFTQCAMGTYQSPVDIRTSDVVYNPMLGPLHREYTAANATLVDNIFNIALRCEDAAGTVQIDGVKYKLDNIHWHSPSEHTINGERFANRNAHKG
;
A
#
# COMPACT_ATOMS: atom_id res chain seq x y z
N LEU A 1 20.93 86.62 2.51
CA LEU A 1 21.52 87.02 3.81
C LEU A 1 21.58 85.81 4.73
N ARG A 2 22.79 85.56 5.25
CA ARG A 2 23.21 84.72 6.40
C ARG A 2 23.11 83.18 6.33
N ARG A 3 24.28 82.60 6.64
CA ARG A 3 24.67 81.21 6.91
C ARG A 3 23.97 80.60 8.13
N ALA A 4 23.93 79.27 8.18
CA ALA A 4 24.54 78.47 9.26
C ALA A 4 24.78 77.02 8.80
N HIS A 5 25.79 76.38 9.37
CA HIS A 5 26.41 75.09 9.01
C HIS A 5 25.99 73.97 10.02
N PRO A 6 26.56 72.74 10.01
CA PRO A 6 25.83 71.46 9.95
C PRO A 6 25.81 70.66 11.28
N LEU A 7 25.06 69.55 11.36
CA LEU A 7 25.37 68.41 12.24
C LEU A 7 24.85 67.08 11.65
N GLN A 8 25.71 66.05 11.75
CA GLN A 8 25.52 64.63 11.45
C GLN A 8 24.43 63.97 12.33
N GLU A 9 23.75 62.93 11.84
CA GLU A 9 23.78 61.50 12.26
C GLU A 9 22.30 61.11 12.46
N GLU A 10 21.72 59.94 12.19
CA GLU A 10 22.17 58.54 12.22
C GLU A 10 21.17 57.69 11.39
N MET A 11 21.69 56.53 10.97
CA MET A 11 21.13 55.35 10.31
C MET A 11 19.61 55.06 10.34
N GLY A 12 19.13 54.62 9.17
CA GLY A 12 17.84 53.95 9.01
C GLY A 12 17.81 52.58 9.71
N SER A 13 16.72 52.35 10.45
CA SER A 13 16.39 51.04 11.02
C SER A 13 15.45 50.31 10.06
N THR A 14 16.00 49.32 9.36
CA THR A 14 15.24 48.35 8.58
C THR A 14 14.38 47.49 9.51
N ARG A 15 13.06 47.58 9.40
CA ARG A 15 12.14 46.59 9.97
C ARG A 15 12.30 45.27 9.20
N GLY A 16 13.18 44.40 9.71
CA GLY A 16 13.31 43.01 9.30
C GLY A 16 12.40 42.09 10.11
N GLY A 17 11.11 42.07 9.78
CA GLY A 17 10.28 40.86 9.84
C GLY A 17 9.94 40.58 8.38
N ASP A 18 10.06 39.40 7.79
CA ASP A 18 9.37 38.18 8.18
C ASP A 18 10.02 36.97 7.48
N ALA A 19 11.34 36.91 7.36
CA ALA A 19 11.99 35.77 6.69
C ALA A 19 12.01 34.50 7.57
N SER A 20 12.03 34.67 8.90
CA SER A 20 12.17 33.57 9.86
C SER A 20 10.87 32.79 10.08
N ALA A 21 9.72 33.46 10.00
CA ALA A 21 8.41 32.82 10.20
C ALA A 21 8.00 31.94 9.00
N ILE A 22 8.37 32.34 7.78
CA ILE A 22 8.05 31.59 6.55
C ILE A 22 8.90 30.31 6.45
N ALA A 23 10.18 30.37 6.85
CA ALA A 23 11.05 29.20 6.88
C ALA A 23 10.59 28.14 7.89
N LEU A 24 9.98 28.57 9.01
CA LEU A 24 9.48 27.65 10.05
C LEU A 24 8.18 26.95 9.64
N LEU A 25 7.30 27.61 8.86
CA LEU A 25 6.08 26.96 8.34
C LEU A 25 6.38 25.92 7.26
N LEU A 26 7.42 26.11 6.44
CA LEU A 26 7.80 25.15 5.41
C LEU A 26 8.51 23.91 5.98
N LEU A 27 9.19 24.00 7.12
CA LEU A 27 9.76 22.83 7.80
C LEU A 27 8.69 21.92 8.42
N CYS A 28 7.55 22.47 8.86
CA CYS A 28 6.47 21.66 9.47
C CYS A 28 5.68 20.83 8.44
N ALA A 29 5.63 21.25 7.17
CA ALA A 29 4.93 20.50 6.13
C ALA A 29 5.68 19.22 5.69
N CYS A 30 6.97 19.11 5.96
CA CYS A 30 7.78 17.94 5.61
C CYS A 30 7.68 16.78 6.61
N PHE A 31 7.04 16.98 7.78
CA PHE A 31 6.92 15.94 8.82
C PHE A 31 5.55 15.25 8.87
N LEU A 32 4.61 15.61 7.98
CA LEU A 32 3.34 14.88 7.83
C LEU A 32 3.48 13.78 6.77
N THR A 33 4.53 12.97 6.86
CA THR A 33 4.45 11.62 6.29
C THR A 33 3.68 10.79 7.31
N SER A 34 2.39 10.60 7.08
CA SER A 34 1.59 9.65 7.85
C SER A 34 2.05 8.25 7.47
N LEU A 35 3.14 7.77 8.07
CA LEU A 35 3.34 6.34 8.23
C LEU A 35 2.32 5.93 9.29
N ALA A 36 1.11 5.58 8.87
CA ALA A 36 0.31 4.62 9.62
C ALA A 36 0.98 3.25 9.49
N CYS A 37 2.21 3.12 10.02
CA CYS A 37 2.78 1.83 10.29
C CYS A 37 2.10 1.32 11.55
N ASP A 38 1.47 0.15 11.45
CA ASP A 38 1.19 -0.65 12.63
C ASP A 38 2.52 -0.82 13.40
N GLY A 39 2.65 -0.11 14.52
CA GLY A 39 3.93 0.05 15.23
C GLY A 39 4.47 -1.27 15.80
N ASN A 40 3.66 -2.33 15.75
CA ASN A 40 3.95 -3.65 16.30
C ASN A 40 4.18 -4.73 15.23
N GLY A 41 3.97 -4.44 13.94
CA GLY A 41 4.13 -5.41 12.84
C GLY A 41 5.53 -5.37 12.22
N ALA A 42 6.03 -6.54 11.80
CA ALA A 42 7.26 -6.60 11.02
C ALA A 42 7.10 -5.81 9.71
N LYS A 43 8.07 -4.93 9.44
CA LYS A 43 8.06 -4.08 8.24
C LYS A 43 8.48 -4.90 7.03
N PHE A 44 7.70 -4.85 5.95
CA PHE A 44 8.05 -5.39 4.64
C PHE A 44 7.69 -4.38 3.55
N GLY A 45 8.19 -4.62 2.34
CA GLY A 45 7.88 -3.82 1.16
C GLY A 45 8.17 -4.58 -0.13
N TYR A 46 8.11 -3.88 -1.26
CA TYR A 46 8.32 -4.50 -2.58
C TYR A 46 9.67 -4.13 -3.22
N THR A 47 10.54 -3.39 -2.52
CA THR A 47 11.83 -2.94 -3.04
C THR A 47 12.90 -2.86 -1.95
N GLY A 48 14.17 -2.85 -2.36
CA GLY A 48 15.31 -2.64 -1.46
C GLY A 48 15.44 -3.74 -0.39
N PRO A 49 16.02 -3.42 0.78
CA PRO A 49 16.24 -4.39 1.87
C PRO A 49 14.98 -4.99 2.48
N LEU A 50 13.81 -4.41 2.20
CA LEU A 50 12.51 -4.91 2.66
C LEU A 50 11.75 -5.66 1.56
N GLY A 51 12.36 -5.85 0.39
CA GLY A 51 11.74 -6.46 -0.79
C GLY A 51 11.50 -7.97 -0.65
N PRO A 52 10.76 -8.57 -1.61
CA PRO A 52 10.30 -9.97 -1.53
C PRO A 52 11.43 -10.99 -1.36
N ASP A 53 12.57 -10.75 -2.01
CA ASP A 53 13.77 -11.60 -1.91
C ASP A 53 14.35 -11.69 -0.48
N HIS A 54 13.91 -10.80 0.42
CA HIS A 54 14.38 -10.71 1.80
C HIS A 54 13.30 -11.05 2.83
N TRP A 55 12.02 -11.19 2.45
CA TRP A 55 10.90 -11.32 3.38
C TRP A 55 11.10 -12.41 4.43
N GLY A 56 11.62 -13.58 4.05
CA GLY A 56 11.83 -14.69 4.98
C GLY A 56 12.88 -14.44 6.07
N GLY A 57 13.72 -13.40 5.93
CA GLY A 57 14.69 -12.99 6.93
C GLY A 57 14.27 -11.75 7.74
N LEU A 58 13.13 -11.11 7.42
CA LEU A 58 12.70 -9.87 8.09
C LEU A 58 12.12 -10.12 9.48
N ASP A 59 11.44 -11.25 9.66
CA ASP A 59 10.82 -11.66 10.93
C ASP A 59 10.80 -13.19 11.05
N PRO A 60 11.01 -13.76 12.25
CA PRO A 60 10.92 -15.22 12.45
C PRO A 60 9.60 -15.84 11.95
N ASN A 61 8.49 -15.11 12.01
CA ASN A 61 7.18 -15.57 11.52
C ASN A 61 7.09 -15.58 9.98
N PHE A 62 8.03 -14.97 9.27
CA PHE A 62 8.04 -14.89 7.80
C PHE A 62 8.89 -15.99 7.15
N THR A 63 9.47 -16.91 7.92
CA THR A 63 10.37 -17.97 7.41
C THR A 63 9.79 -18.73 6.20
N GLN A 64 8.46 -18.89 6.13
CA GLN A 64 7.78 -19.54 5.00
C GLN A 64 7.95 -18.80 3.66
N CYS A 65 8.16 -17.48 3.66
CA CYS A 65 8.43 -16.71 2.45
C CYS A 65 9.73 -17.16 1.75
N ALA A 66 10.70 -17.68 2.50
CA ALA A 66 11.96 -18.19 1.94
C ALA A 66 11.96 -19.73 1.80
N MET A 67 11.34 -20.45 2.74
CA MET A 67 11.45 -21.91 2.84
C MET A 67 10.24 -22.66 2.32
N GLY A 68 9.12 -21.98 2.08
CA GLY A 68 7.88 -22.59 1.61
C GLY A 68 8.00 -23.11 0.18
N THR A 69 7.48 -24.31 -0.07
CA THR A 69 7.48 -24.93 -1.41
C THR A 69 6.16 -24.75 -2.16
N TYR A 70 5.14 -24.21 -1.48
CA TYR A 70 3.81 -23.91 -2.03
C TYR A 70 3.53 -22.42 -1.85
N GLN A 71 4.31 -21.57 -2.52
CA GLN A 71 4.16 -20.12 -2.48
C GLN A 71 3.34 -19.61 -3.68
N SER A 72 2.79 -18.41 -3.53
CA SER A 72 2.15 -17.64 -4.60
C SER A 72 2.86 -16.29 -4.74
N PRO A 73 2.78 -15.62 -5.90
CA PRO A 73 2.09 -16.04 -7.12
C PRO A 73 2.81 -17.15 -7.90
N VAL A 74 2.13 -17.74 -8.88
CA VAL A 74 2.71 -18.68 -9.85
C VAL A 74 2.46 -18.27 -11.30
N ASP A 75 3.24 -18.84 -12.21
CA ASP A 75 2.95 -18.81 -13.64
C ASP A 75 1.97 -19.92 -14.01
N ILE A 76 0.77 -19.55 -14.45
CA ILE A 76 -0.26 -20.49 -14.89
C ILE A 76 0.04 -20.87 -16.34
N ARG A 77 0.80 -21.96 -16.51
CA ARG A 77 1.11 -22.53 -17.83
C ARG A 77 -0.04 -23.39 -18.32
N THR A 78 -0.77 -22.92 -19.31
CA THR A 78 -1.95 -23.62 -19.83
C THR A 78 -1.62 -24.96 -20.50
N SER A 79 -0.35 -25.24 -20.80
CA SER A 79 0.12 -26.57 -21.24
C SER A 79 0.18 -27.59 -20.11
N ASP A 80 0.36 -27.14 -18.87
CA ASP A 80 0.64 -27.97 -17.71
C ASP A 80 -0.60 -28.16 -16.82
N VAL A 81 -1.67 -27.40 -17.09
CA VAL A 81 -2.94 -27.53 -16.34
C VAL A 81 -3.63 -28.85 -16.65
N VAL A 82 -4.17 -29.48 -15.61
CA VAL A 82 -4.97 -30.71 -15.73
C VAL A 82 -6.44 -30.33 -15.70
N TYR A 83 -7.15 -30.57 -16.80
CA TYR A 83 -8.60 -30.36 -16.84
C TYR A 83 -9.32 -31.35 -15.92
N ASN A 84 -10.13 -30.83 -15.00
CA ASN A 84 -10.94 -31.63 -14.11
C ASN A 84 -12.42 -31.19 -14.16
N PRO A 85 -13.29 -31.93 -14.87
CA PRO A 85 -14.71 -31.59 -14.97
C PRO A 85 -15.46 -31.73 -13.63
N MET A 86 -14.91 -32.48 -12.66
CA MET A 86 -15.54 -32.68 -11.35
C MET A 86 -15.53 -31.42 -10.49
N LEU A 87 -14.67 -30.43 -10.79
CA LEU A 87 -14.66 -29.15 -10.08
C LEU A 87 -15.97 -28.38 -10.23
N GLY A 88 -16.70 -28.59 -11.34
CA GLY A 88 -17.95 -27.90 -11.63
C GLY A 88 -17.80 -26.37 -11.70
N PRO A 89 -18.92 -25.63 -11.74
CA PRO A 89 -18.91 -24.18 -11.66
C PRO A 89 -18.53 -23.67 -10.25
N LEU A 90 -17.82 -22.55 -10.18
CA LEU A 90 -17.58 -21.87 -8.91
C LEU A 90 -18.87 -21.21 -8.37
N HIS A 91 -19.44 -21.80 -7.32
CA HIS A 91 -20.66 -21.33 -6.68
C HIS A 91 -20.38 -20.14 -5.74
N ARG A 92 -21.01 -18.99 -6.03
CA ARG A 92 -20.84 -17.74 -5.29
C ARG A 92 -22.21 -17.19 -4.91
N GLU A 93 -22.38 -16.90 -3.63
CA GLU A 93 -23.58 -16.32 -3.03
C GLU A 93 -23.19 -14.99 -2.39
N TYR A 94 -22.78 -14.01 -3.21
CA TYR A 94 -22.41 -12.68 -2.73
C TYR A 94 -23.61 -11.74 -2.70
N THR A 95 -23.63 -10.85 -1.71
CA THR A 95 -24.65 -9.83 -1.53
C THR A 95 -23.99 -8.47 -1.40
N ALA A 96 -24.71 -7.40 -1.75
CA ALA A 96 -24.27 -6.06 -1.41
C ALA A 96 -24.12 -5.95 0.12
N ALA A 97 -23.03 -5.34 0.56
CA ALA A 97 -22.73 -5.11 1.97
C ALA A 97 -22.00 -3.78 2.12
N ASN A 98 -22.04 -3.21 3.33
CA ASN A 98 -21.21 -2.06 3.65
C ASN A 98 -19.74 -2.48 3.61
N ALA A 99 -18.90 -1.62 3.03
CA ALA A 99 -17.47 -1.86 2.94
C ALA A 99 -16.70 -0.55 3.07
N THR A 100 -15.51 -0.64 3.64
CA THR A 100 -14.57 0.47 3.80
C THR A 100 -13.45 0.32 2.76
N LEU A 101 -13.15 1.40 2.05
CA LEU A 101 -11.94 1.48 1.23
C LEU A 101 -10.74 1.79 2.14
N VAL A 102 -9.76 0.90 2.16
CA VAL A 102 -8.58 0.95 3.02
C VAL A 102 -7.33 1.03 2.15
N ASP A 103 -6.45 1.96 2.49
CA ASP A 103 -5.07 2.00 1.99
C ASP A 103 -4.16 1.36 3.04
N ASN A 104 -3.67 0.16 2.75
CA ASN A 104 -2.75 -0.57 3.63
C ASN A 104 -1.28 -0.21 3.36
N ILE A 105 -1.00 0.82 2.57
CA ILE A 105 0.33 1.23 2.09
C ILE A 105 0.91 0.27 1.04
N PHE A 106 0.74 -1.05 1.21
CA PHE A 106 1.21 -2.08 0.28
C PHE A 106 0.12 -2.59 -0.68
N ASN A 107 -1.16 -2.28 -0.42
CA ASN A 107 -2.26 -2.47 -1.36
C ASN A 107 -3.42 -1.50 -1.06
N ILE A 108 -4.35 -1.40 -2.00
CA ILE A 108 -5.68 -0.86 -1.74
C ILE A 108 -6.62 -2.04 -1.54
N ALA A 109 -7.51 -1.96 -0.56
CA ALA A 109 -8.49 -2.99 -0.24
C ALA A 109 -9.88 -2.41 -0.01
N LEU A 110 -10.93 -3.15 -0.40
CA LEU A 110 -12.27 -3.03 0.16
C LEU A 110 -12.41 -4.07 1.26
N ARG A 111 -12.61 -3.62 2.50
CA ARG A 111 -12.90 -4.50 3.63
C ARG A 111 -14.41 -4.51 3.87
N CYS A 112 -15.02 -5.69 3.88
CA CYS A 112 -16.44 -5.86 4.16
C CYS A 112 -16.69 -5.73 5.67
N GLU A 113 -17.55 -4.80 6.07
CA GLU A 113 -17.88 -4.58 7.49
C GLU A 113 -18.98 -5.54 7.96
N ASP A 114 -19.87 -5.91 7.04
CA ASP A 114 -20.98 -6.86 7.24
C ASP A 114 -20.78 -8.10 6.36
N ALA A 115 -21.66 -9.10 6.53
CA ALA A 115 -21.64 -10.32 5.71
C ALA A 115 -21.86 -10.01 4.21
N ALA A 116 -20.80 -10.03 3.40
CA ALA A 116 -20.84 -9.85 1.95
C ALA A 116 -21.14 -11.15 1.17
N GLY A 117 -21.60 -12.18 1.88
CA GLY A 117 -21.92 -13.49 1.33
C GLY A 117 -20.74 -14.45 1.32
N THR A 118 -20.84 -15.52 0.52
CA THR A 118 -19.89 -16.64 0.55
C THR A 118 -19.53 -17.19 -0.82
N VAL A 119 -18.39 -17.88 -0.90
CA VAL A 119 -18.03 -18.80 -1.99
C VAL A 119 -18.01 -20.23 -1.44
N GLN A 120 -18.49 -21.19 -2.21
CA GLN A 120 -18.48 -22.60 -1.83
C GLN A 120 -17.40 -23.37 -2.60
N ILE A 121 -16.55 -24.09 -1.87
CA ILE A 121 -15.48 -24.95 -2.41
C ILE A 121 -15.55 -26.28 -1.65
N ASP A 122 -15.69 -27.39 -2.37
CA ASP A 122 -15.79 -28.75 -1.80
C ASP A 122 -16.79 -28.88 -0.64
N GLY A 123 -17.95 -28.22 -0.78
CA GLY A 123 -19.01 -28.20 0.23
C GLY A 123 -18.80 -27.20 1.38
N VAL A 124 -17.60 -26.63 1.54
CA VAL A 124 -17.27 -25.66 2.57
C VAL A 124 -17.59 -24.24 2.11
N LYS A 125 -18.26 -23.45 2.96
CA LYS A 125 -18.58 -22.04 2.70
C LYS A 125 -17.50 -21.12 3.30
N TYR A 126 -16.88 -20.31 2.45
CA TYR A 126 -15.91 -19.28 2.83
C TYR A 126 -16.57 -17.91 2.70
N LYS A 127 -16.53 -17.11 3.78
CA LYS A 127 -17.07 -15.75 3.78
C LYS A 127 -16.14 -14.83 3.01
N LEU A 128 -16.71 -13.88 2.27
CA LEU A 128 -15.94 -12.78 1.69
C LEU A 128 -15.63 -11.75 2.78
N ASP A 129 -14.35 -11.57 3.07
CA ASP A 129 -13.86 -10.62 4.09
C ASP A 129 -13.33 -9.34 3.44
N ASN A 130 -12.53 -9.47 2.38
CA ASN A 130 -11.96 -8.33 1.68
C ASN A 130 -11.70 -8.60 0.21
N ILE A 131 -11.54 -7.51 -0.55
CA ILE A 131 -11.02 -7.54 -1.93
C ILE A 131 -9.86 -6.56 -2.00
N HIS A 132 -8.70 -6.98 -2.47
CA HIS A 132 -7.55 -6.08 -2.61
C HIS A 132 -6.91 -6.18 -4.00
N TRP A 133 -6.25 -5.10 -4.41
CA TRP A 133 -5.70 -4.96 -5.75
C TRP A 133 -4.18 -4.87 -5.78
N HIS A 134 -3.60 -5.54 -6.77
CA HIS A 134 -2.19 -5.44 -7.15
C HIS A 134 -2.05 -4.93 -8.58
N SER A 135 -1.04 -4.12 -8.84
CA SER A 135 -0.69 -3.63 -10.17
C SER A 135 0.84 -3.59 -10.32
N PRO A 136 1.43 -4.34 -11.27
CA PRO A 136 0.78 -5.24 -12.24
C PRO A 136 0.19 -6.51 -11.60
N SER A 137 -0.42 -7.41 -12.40
CA SER A 137 -0.86 -8.71 -11.90
C SER A 137 0.29 -9.49 -11.26
N GLU A 138 0.05 -10.15 -10.12
CA GLU A 138 1.07 -10.98 -9.47
C GLU A 138 1.25 -12.32 -10.19
N HIS A 139 0.15 -13.04 -10.43
CA HIS A 139 0.12 -14.22 -11.29
C HIS A 139 0.34 -13.84 -12.76
N THR A 140 0.94 -14.76 -13.51
CA THR A 140 1.08 -14.68 -14.97
C THR A 140 0.32 -15.83 -15.64
N ILE A 141 -0.03 -15.65 -16.91
CA ILE A 141 -0.58 -16.74 -17.74
C ILE A 141 0.36 -16.94 -18.91
N ASN A 142 0.94 -18.12 -19.04
CA ASN A 142 1.96 -18.42 -20.06
C ASN A 142 3.11 -17.39 -20.11
N GLY A 143 3.56 -16.93 -18.93
CA GLY A 143 4.58 -15.89 -18.78
C GLY A 143 4.10 -14.46 -19.02
N GLU A 144 2.86 -14.25 -19.47
CA GLU A 144 2.32 -12.91 -19.70
C GLU A 144 1.82 -12.29 -18.38
N ARG A 145 2.29 -11.06 -18.11
CA ARG A 145 1.88 -10.25 -16.97
C ARG A 145 0.86 -9.20 -17.43
N PHE A 146 -0.24 -9.09 -16.72
CA PHE A 146 -1.34 -8.21 -17.10
C PHE A 146 -1.17 -6.84 -16.44
N ALA A 147 -1.33 -5.78 -17.24
CA ALA A 147 -1.34 -4.40 -16.75
C ALA A 147 -2.59 -4.09 -15.91
N ASN A 148 -3.66 -4.87 -16.09
CA ASN A 148 -4.91 -4.69 -15.38
C ASN A 148 -4.78 -5.23 -13.95
N ARG A 149 -5.41 -4.54 -13.00
CA ARG A 149 -5.34 -4.88 -11.57
C ARG A 149 -5.75 -6.33 -11.33
N ASN A 150 -4.88 -7.12 -10.71
CA ASN A 150 -5.29 -8.41 -10.17
C ASN A 150 -6.04 -8.13 -8.85
N ALA A 151 -7.31 -8.54 -8.79
CA ALA A 151 -8.14 -8.41 -7.61
C ALA A 151 -8.22 -9.76 -6.91
N HIS A 152 -7.66 -9.84 -5.71
CA HIS A 152 -7.77 -11.02 -4.87
C HIS A 152 -8.96 -10.84 -3.92
N LYS A 153 -9.74 -11.92 -3.74
CA LYS A 153 -10.84 -11.97 -2.77
C LYS A 153 -10.39 -12.84 -1.61
N GLY A 154 -10.26 -12.22 -0.44
CA GLY A 154 -9.94 -12.86 0.83
C GLY A 154 -11.20 -13.31 1.56
#